data_AF-A0A7Y4W3P6-F1
#
_entry.id   AF-A0A7Y4W3P6-F1
#
_cell.length_a   1.000
_cell.length_b   1.000
_cell.length_c   1.000
_cell.angle_alpha   90.00
_cell.angle_beta   90.00
_cell.angle_gamma   90.00
#
_symmetry.space_group_name_H-M   'P 1'
#
loop_
_entity.id
_entity.type
_entity.pdbx_description
1 polymer ?
#
loop_
_entity_poly.entity_id
_entity_poly.type
_entity_poly.pdbx_seq_one_letter_code
_entity_poly.pdbx_strand_id
1 'polypeptide(L)'
;MSINIPQNIDKTKYITCVMARKFIGNGYSHLKISHRIFRASVKASLFIKSKDLYNFLLTQFKQSKFMHWPYTSKDKTTKLDNALLVLHLPDNGTSSIGNEITQWWRPDVLSGQTINQWLSEYQQGPAKLFSILDIRLRDGTYPSITLHKTRKYHQTEALLAGANEKFIDELAGRKNGKQSEYYDLRTPHEIISQSIETFDPDVDFDVIGPVTLQAPPKVKVIARKIFLYENAAPKHITEVGGCRSDWSINPCEMFGDCMRCNKSVWQKGDKKRLPIIHDMRNYSIHMIEHANKKVAEGNDNLPVKKHLQQFKDTLERCEQILAIENDASVKIGTIVTFSAPTGSFSVSELTNKLRVENCECSKE
;
A
#
# COMPACT_ATOMS: atom_id res chain seq x y z
N MET A 1 9.72 -4.73 39.51
CA MET A 1 10.74 -5.08 40.52
C MET A 1 11.50 -3.82 40.90
N SER A 2 11.24 -3.28 42.09
CA SER A 2 11.80 -2.02 42.58
C SER A 2 13.28 -2.17 42.94
N ILE A 3 14.11 -1.33 42.34
CA ILE A 3 15.56 -1.32 42.55
C ILE A 3 15.86 -0.69 43.93
N ASN A 4 16.36 -1.50 44.87
CA ASN A 4 16.59 -1.09 46.26
C ASN A 4 18.00 -0.46 46.43
N ILE A 5 18.21 0.70 45.82
CA ILE A 5 19.45 1.51 45.87
C ILE A 5 19.40 2.49 47.07
N PRO A 6 20.54 2.84 47.71
CA PRO A 6 20.61 3.90 48.75
C PRO A 6 20.01 5.23 48.27
N GLN A 7 19.39 6.01 49.18
CA GLN A 7 18.65 7.22 48.81
C GLN A 7 19.51 8.29 48.08
N ASN A 8 20.82 8.31 48.30
CA ASN A 8 21.75 9.28 47.70
C ASN A 8 22.26 8.91 46.29
N ILE A 9 21.78 7.82 45.70
CA ILE A 9 22.22 7.36 44.38
C ILE A 9 21.05 7.44 43.39
N ASP A 10 21.27 8.13 42.29
CA ASP A 10 20.31 8.27 41.19
C ASP A 10 20.00 6.91 40.57
N LYS A 11 18.81 6.39 40.85
CA LYS A 11 18.37 5.04 40.45
C LYS A 11 18.28 4.87 38.93
N THR A 12 18.18 5.95 38.16
CA THR A 12 18.08 5.88 36.69
C THR A 12 19.42 5.54 36.02
N LYS A 13 20.53 5.74 36.73
CA LYS A 13 21.89 5.55 36.21
C LYS A 13 22.48 4.16 36.49
N TYR A 14 21.73 3.29 37.17
CA TYR A 14 22.20 1.98 37.61
C TYR A 14 21.19 0.88 37.31
N ILE A 15 21.70 -0.27 36.91
CA ILE A 15 20.92 -1.49 36.67
C ILE A 15 21.45 -2.64 37.52
N THR A 16 20.57 -3.57 37.88
CA THR A 16 21.00 -4.78 38.60
C THR A 16 21.78 -5.70 37.67
N CYS A 17 22.76 -6.45 38.20
CA CYS A 17 23.45 -7.46 37.39
C CYS A 17 22.50 -8.51 36.82
N VAL A 18 21.38 -8.82 37.50
CA VAL A 18 20.34 -9.72 36.99
C VAL A 18 19.69 -9.17 35.71
N MET A 19 19.37 -7.87 35.67
CA MET A 19 18.87 -7.22 34.46
C MET A 19 19.94 -7.11 33.38
N ALA A 20 21.17 -6.74 33.75
CA ALA A 20 22.28 -6.63 32.80
C ALA A 20 22.63 -7.96 32.11
N ARG A 21 22.48 -9.10 32.81
CA ARG A 21 22.66 -10.45 32.25
C ARG A 21 21.73 -10.72 31.07
N LYS A 22 20.54 -10.13 31.02
CA LYS A 22 19.63 -10.27 29.87
C LYS A 22 20.21 -9.68 28.59
N PHE A 23 21.11 -8.69 28.69
CA PHE A 23 21.77 -8.08 27.55
C PHE A 23 23.13 -8.73 27.27
N ILE A 24 23.96 -8.96 28.29
CA ILE A 24 25.34 -9.44 28.10
C ILE A 24 25.42 -10.96 27.83
N GLY A 25 24.35 -11.72 28.08
CA GLY A 25 24.34 -13.18 28.02
C GLY A 25 24.95 -13.83 29.26
N ASN A 26 24.88 -15.17 29.33
CA ASN A 26 25.42 -15.95 30.44
C ASN A 26 26.94 -16.10 30.32
N GLY A 27 27.72 -15.17 30.88
CA GLY A 27 29.19 -15.25 30.93
C GLY A 27 29.84 -14.34 31.97
N TYR A 28 31.12 -14.55 32.30
CA TYR A 28 31.89 -13.80 33.32
C TYR A 28 32.12 -12.30 32.98
N SER A 29 31.73 -11.84 31.80
CA SER A 29 31.91 -10.47 31.29
C SER A 29 31.19 -9.41 32.11
N HIS A 30 29.99 -9.70 32.64
CA HIS A 30 29.24 -8.77 33.49
C HIS A 30 29.91 -8.50 34.85
N LEU A 31 30.79 -9.39 35.32
CA LEU A 31 31.50 -9.22 36.60
C LEU A 31 32.60 -8.15 36.51
N LYS A 32 33.23 -7.97 35.34
CA LYS A 32 34.32 -6.99 35.12
C LYS A 32 33.85 -5.52 35.22
N ILE A 33 32.56 -5.28 34.98
CA ILE A 33 31.95 -3.94 34.86
C ILE A 33 30.99 -3.68 36.04
N SER A 34 30.87 -4.68 36.93
CA SER A 34 30.04 -4.58 38.11
C SER A 34 30.74 -3.83 39.22
N HIS A 35 30.01 -2.90 39.83
CA HIS A 35 30.40 -2.14 40.99
C HIS A 35 29.66 -2.68 42.21
N ARG A 36 30.36 -2.82 43.34
CA ARG A 36 29.74 -3.19 44.62
C ARG A 36 29.17 -1.94 45.27
N ILE A 37 27.87 -1.94 45.54
CA ILE A 37 27.26 -0.93 46.40
C ILE A 37 27.05 -1.57 47.77
N PHE A 38 27.76 -1.05 48.76
CA PHE A 38 27.66 -1.51 50.13
C PHE A 38 26.51 -0.79 50.83
N ARG A 39 25.65 -1.55 51.53
CA ARG A 39 24.80 -1.03 52.60
C ARG A 39 25.40 -1.52 53.91
N ALA A 40 25.38 -0.69 54.94
CA ALA A 40 25.68 -1.15 56.29
C ALA A 40 24.78 -2.36 56.60
N SER A 41 25.38 -3.43 57.13
CA SER A 41 24.70 -4.64 57.61
C SER A 41 24.16 -5.64 56.57
N VAL A 42 24.40 -5.47 55.26
CA VAL A 42 23.91 -6.42 54.22
C VAL A 42 25.03 -6.80 53.25
N LYS A 43 25.04 -8.06 52.78
CA LYS A 43 25.93 -8.52 51.69
C LYS A 43 25.85 -7.54 50.51
N ALA A 44 27.01 -7.11 50.02
CA ALA A 44 27.12 -6.15 48.92
C ALA A 44 26.35 -6.65 47.69
N SER A 45 25.47 -5.80 47.15
CA SER A 45 24.78 -6.07 45.88
C SER A 45 25.60 -5.52 44.72
N LEU A 46 25.69 -6.32 43.65
CA LEU A 46 26.44 -5.98 42.44
C LEU A 46 25.52 -5.24 41.46
N PHE A 47 25.97 -4.07 41.01
CA PHE A 47 25.26 -3.20 40.07
C PHE A 47 26.17 -2.77 38.93
N ILE A 48 25.60 -2.38 37.80
CA ILE A 48 26.35 -1.85 36.66
C ILE A 48 25.81 -0.45 36.37
N LYS A 49 26.71 0.52 36.12
CA LYS A 49 26.29 1.86 35.66
C LYS A 49 25.76 1.74 34.24
N SER A 50 24.65 2.41 33.93
CA SER A 50 24.04 2.39 32.60
C SER A 50 25.02 2.85 31.50
N LYS A 51 25.89 3.82 31.81
CA LYS A 51 26.95 4.30 30.90
C LYS A 51 28.03 3.25 30.63
N ASP A 52 28.44 2.51 31.66
CA ASP A 52 29.47 1.48 31.54
C ASP A 52 28.91 0.27 30.77
N LEU A 53 27.64 -0.10 31.02
CA LEU A 53 26.94 -1.08 30.19
C LEU A 53 26.89 -0.59 28.74
N TYR A 54 26.44 0.64 28.48
CA TYR A 54 26.35 1.18 27.12
C TYR A 54 27.69 1.13 26.38
N ASN A 55 28.76 1.59 27.03
CA ASN A 55 30.10 1.57 26.43
C ASN A 55 30.59 0.15 26.15
N PHE A 56 30.32 -0.79 27.06
CA PHE A 56 30.64 -2.20 26.85
C PHE A 56 29.89 -2.78 25.65
N LEU A 57 28.58 -2.56 25.60
CA LEU A 57 27.72 -3.00 24.52
C LEU A 57 28.15 -2.38 23.17
N LEU A 58 28.49 -1.09 23.14
CA LEU A 58 29.02 -0.41 21.96
C LEU A 58 30.40 -0.92 21.53
N THR A 59 31.26 -1.27 22.48
CA THR A 59 32.57 -1.87 22.17
C THR A 59 32.39 -3.25 21.58
N GLN A 60 31.46 -4.04 22.13
CA GLN A 60 31.05 -5.31 21.55
C GLN A 60 30.50 -5.13 20.12
N PHE A 61 29.81 -4.03 19.79
CA PHE A 61 29.41 -3.72 18.39
C PHE A 61 30.59 -3.67 17.45
N LYS A 62 31.58 -2.88 17.88
CA LYS A 62 32.70 -2.50 17.02
C LYS A 62 33.59 -3.71 16.79
N GLN A 63 33.57 -4.65 17.73
CA GLN A 63 34.26 -5.93 17.67
C GLN A 63 33.46 -7.00 16.92
N SER A 64 32.13 -6.95 16.95
CA SER A 64 31.29 -7.84 16.15
C SER A 64 31.49 -7.51 14.67
N LYS A 65 32.25 -8.35 13.97
CA LYS A 65 32.29 -8.36 12.50
C LYS A 65 30.94 -8.88 12.00
N PHE A 66 29.92 -8.04 12.01
CA PHE A 66 28.70 -8.35 11.25
C PHE A 66 29.10 -8.38 9.77
N MET A 67 28.97 -9.54 9.13
CA MET A 67 29.35 -9.71 7.74
C MET A 67 28.55 -8.69 6.89
N HIS A 68 29.29 -7.79 6.24
CA HIS A 68 28.77 -6.82 5.26
C HIS A 68 27.95 -5.63 5.80
N TRP A 69 28.04 -5.28 7.09
CA TRP A 69 27.42 -4.06 7.64
C TRP A 69 27.73 -2.79 6.80
N PRO A 70 26.76 -1.89 6.54
CA PRO A 70 25.33 -1.90 6.97
C PRO A 70 24.38 -2.65 6.02
N TYR A 71 24.90 -3.53 5.16
CA TYR A 71 24.14 -4.22 4.14
C TYR A 71 23.73 -5.64 4.57
N THR A 72 22.67 -6.16 3.94
CA THR A 72 22.10 -7.49 4.21
C THR A 72 22.94 -8.65 3.62
N SER A 73 23.70 -8.40 2.56
CA SER A 73 24.47 -9.40 1.82
C SER A 73 25.81 -8.82 1.36
N LYS A 74 26.72 -9.71 0.94
CA LYS A 74 28.00 -9.38 0.28
C LYS A 74 27.84 -8.49 -0.94
N ASP A 75 26.70 -8.62 -1.63
CA ASP A 75 26.39 -7.87 -2.86
C ASP A 75 26.12 -6.39 -2.61
N LYS A 76 25.99 -5.97 -1.32
CA LYS A 76 25.76 -4.58 -0.89
C LYS A 76 24.57 -3.89 -1.58
N THR A 77 23.58 -4.66 -2.03
CA THR A 77 22.42 -4.14 -2.76
C THR A 77 21.40 -3.47 -1.85
N THR A 78 21.14 -4.07 -0.68
CA THR A 78 20.09 -3.63 0.24
C THR A 78 20.71 -3.30 1.58
N LYS A 79 20.48 -2.08 2.06
CA LYS A 79 20.82 -1.70 3.43
C LYS A 79 19.83 -2.30 4.42
N LEU A 80 20.28 -2.58 5.64
CA LEU A 80 19.45 -3.18 6.69
C LEU A 80 18.22 -2.34 7.08
N ASP A 81 18.32 -1.01 7.01
CA ASP A 81 17.21 -0.08 7.26
C ASP A 81 16.11 -0.16 6.19
N ASN A 82 16.48 -0.50 4.96
CA ASN A 82 15.58 -0.69 3.83
C ASN A 82 15.10 -2.14 3.67
N ALA A 83 15.56 -3.06 4.52
CA ALA A 83 15.17 -4.46 4.45
C ALA A 83 13.77 -4.66 5.06
N LEU A 84 12.87 -5.28 4.30
CA LEU A 84 11.46 -5.47 4.67
C LEU A 84 11.24 -6.29 5.95
N LEU A 85 12.16 -7.20 6.29
CA LEU A 85 12.00 -8.13 7.42
C LEU A 85 13.32 -8.32 8.17
N VAL A 86 13.51 -7.53 9.23
CA VAL A 86 14.61 -7.66 10.18
C VAL A 86 14.03 -7.96 11.54
N LEU A 87 14.44 -9.07 12.15
CA LEU A 87 14.05 -9.40 13.53
C LEU A 87 15.25 -9.28 14.45
N HIS A 88 15.03 -8.72 15.64
CA HIS A 88 15.95 -8.89 16.75
C HIS A 88 15.66 -10.24 17.40
N LEU A 89 16.50 -11.23 17.14
CA LEU A 89 16.47 -12.47 17.89
C LEU A 89 17.37 -12.29 19.12
N PRO A 90 16.82 -12.24 20.35
CA PRO A 90 17.65 -12.42 21.52
C PRO A 90 18.24 -13.82 21.43
N ASP A 91 19.57 -13.89 21.44
CA ASP A 91 20.36 -15.11 21.28
C ASP A 91 20.17 -16.02 22.50
N ASN A 92 18.99 -16.65 22.59
CA ASN A 92 18.64 -17.66 23.59
C ASN A 92 18.79 -19.09 23.02
N GLY A 93 19.36 -19.22 21.81
CA GLY A 93 19.59 -20.50 21.16
C GLY A 93 20.81 -21.21 21.76
N THR A 94 20.63 -22.46 22.19
CA THR A 94 21.70 -23.38 22.62
C THR A 94 22.57 -23.87 21.45
N SER A 95 22.54 -23.23 20.28
CA SER A 95 23.36 -23.62 19.12
C SER A 95 24.79 -23.10 19.29
N SER A 96 25.52 -23.75 20.19
CA SER A 96 26.97 -23.65 20.29
C SER A 96 27.61 -24.37 19.09
N ILE A 97 27.69 -23.69 17.95
CA ILE A 97 28.64 -24.05 16.89
C ILE A 97 29.76 -23.01 16.97
N GLY A 98 30.82 -23.36 17.69
CA GLY A 98 32.06 -22.57 17.76
C GLY A 98 32.12 -21.49 18.84
N ASN A 99 33.30 -20.86 18.96
CA ASN A 99 33.63 -19.76 19.87
C ASN A 99 32.93 -18.44 19.51
N GLU A 100 31.67 -18.47 19.08
CA GLU A 100 30.93 -17.27 18.74
C GLU A 100 30.45 -16.56 20.02
N ILE A 101 30.83 -15.29 20.14
CA ILE A 101 30.41 -14.42 21.24
C ILE A 101 28.92 -14.17 21.08
N THR A 102 28.12 -14.50 22.09
CA THR A 102 26.68 -14.20 22.13
C THR A 102 26.45 -12.70 21.94
N GLN A 103 25.79 -12.32 20.85
CA GLN A 103 25.56 -10.92 20.51
C GLN A 103 24.18 -10.48 21.00
N TRP A 104 24.15 -9.39 21.75
CA TRP A 104 22.94 -8.81 22.31
C TRP A 104 22.06 -8.08 21.28
N TRP A 105 22.57 -7.85 20.07
CA TRP A 105 21.94 -7.09 18.98
C TRP A 105 22.33 -7.61 17.61
N ARG A 106 21.90 -8.82 17.28
CA ARG A 106 22.05 -9.29 15.91
C ARG A 106 20.72 -9.06 15.18
N PRO A 107 20.61 -8.06 14.29
CA PRO A 107 19.51 -8.05 13.33
C PRO A 107 19.70 -9.29 12.46
N ASP A 108 18.78 -10.24 12.55
CA ASP A 108 18.79 -11.39 11.68
C ASP A 108 17.81 -11.15 10.52
N VAL A 109 18.27 -11.43 9.32
CA VAL A 109 17.44 -11.32 8.13
C VAL A 109 16.56 -12.56 8.11
N LEU A 110 15.24 -12.36 8.22
CA LEU A 110 14.31 -13.48 8.18
C LEU A 110 14.32 -14.08 6.78
N SER A 111 15.00 -15.23 6.65
CA SER A 111 15.00 -15.97 5.41
C SER A 111 13.61 -16.59 5.15
N GLY A 112 13.29 -16.82 3.88
CA GLY A 112 12.08 -17.57 3.52
C GLY A 112 12.07 -18.99 4.12
N GLN A 113 13.23 -19.58 4.41
CA GLN A 113 13.32 -20.87 5.11
C GLN A 113 12.86 -20.75 6.56
N THR A 114 13.28 -19.72 7.27
CA THR A 114 12.86 -19.43 8.65
C THR A 114 11.36 -19.22 8.73
N ILE A 115 10.80 -18.44 7.79
CA ILE A 115 9.36 -18.19 7.73
C ILE A 115 8.59 -19.47 7.39
N ASN A 116 9.09 -20.29 6.45
CA ASN A 116 8.51 -21.60 6.16
C ASN A 116 8.48 -22.48 7.40
N GLN A 117 9.58 -22.56 8.17
CA GLN A 117 9.61 -23.34 9.43
C GLN A 117 8.58 -22.88 10.46
N TRP A 118 8.13 -21.63 10.42
CA TRP A 118 7.09 -21.12 11.33
C TRP A 118 5.68 -21.48 10.86
N LEU A 119 5.47 -21.54 9.55
CA LEU A 119 4.16 -21.75 8.92
C LEU A 119 3.87 -23.21 8.56
N SER A 120 4.91 -24.02 8.31
CA SER A 120 4.77 -25.43 7.94
C SER A 120 5.14 -26.34 9.10
N GLU A 121 4.48 -27.50 9.17
CA GLU A 121 4.90 -28.60 10.03
C GLU A 121 6.36 -28.99 9.76
N TYR A 122 7.12 -29.14 10.84
CA TYR A 122 8.51 -29.57 10.78
C TYR A 122 8.73 -30.72 11.75
N GLN A 123 9.25 -31.83 11.22
CA GLN A 123 9.77 -33.00 11.95
C GLN A 123 9.06 -33.31 13.29
N GLN A 124 7.75 -33.61 13.23
CA GLN A 124 6.91 -34.12 14.33
C GLN A 124 6.22 -33.08 15.25
N GLY A 125 6.01 -31.84 14.81
CA GLY A 125 5.19 -30.87 15.56
C GLY A 125 4.34 -29.96 14.67
N PRO A 126 3.24 -29.40 15.21
CA PRO A 126 2.44 -28.41 14.50
C PRO A 126 3.27 -27.16 14.21
N ALA A 127 2.89 -26.42 13.17
CA ALA A 127 3.54 -25.18 12.80
C ALA A 127 3.65 -24.21 13.99
N LYS A 128 4.86 -23.68 14.21
CA LYS A 128 5.20 -22.89 15.42
C LYS A 128 4.33 -21.65 15.58
N LEU A 129 4.01 -20.96 14.49
CA LEU A 129 3.20 -19.75 14.56
C LEU A 129 1.77 -20.05 15.05
N PHE A 130 1.13 -21.05 14.44
CA PHE A 130 -0.27 -21.38 14.75
C PHE A 130 -0.41 -22.01 16.13
N SER A 131 0.59 -22.78 16.58
CA SER A 131 0.62 -23.33 17.94
C SER A 131 0.83 -22.27 19.03
N ILE A 132 1.70 -21.27 18.80
CA ILE A 132 1.90 -20.17 19.76
C ILE A 132 0.66 -19.29 19.89
N LEU A 133 -0.06 -19.06 18.79
CA LEU A 133 -1.26 -18.22 18.75
C LEU A 133 -2.56 -19.01 19.02
N ASP A 134 -2.47 -20.32 19.23
CA ASP A 134 -3.62 -21.24 19.38
C ASP A 134 -4.67 -21.13 18.26
N ILE A 135 -4.21 -20.92 17.03
CA ILE A 135 -5.09 -20.85 15.84
C ILE A 135 -5.32 -22.27 15.34
N ARG A 136 -6.58 -22.72 15.39
CA ARG A 136 -6.99 -24.06 14.98
C ARG A 136 -8.01 -24.04 13.86
N LEU A 137 -8.00 -25.10 13.05
CA LEU A 137 -9.06 -25.38 12.09
C LEU A 137 -10.32 -25.87 12.83
N ARG A 138 -11.45 -25.96 12.11
CA ARG A 138 -12.72 -26.47 12.66
C ARG A 138 -12.58 -27.89 13.22
N ASP A 139 -11.64 -28.65 12.68
CA ASP A 139 -11.36 -30.03 13.06
C ASP A 139 -10.41 -30.13 14.28
N GLY A 140 -10.00 -28.99 14.85
CA GLY A 140 -9.14 -28.92 16.04
C GLY A 140 -7.65 -29.09 15.77
N THR A 141 -7.25 -29.32 14.51
CA THR A 141 -5.85 -29.41 14.07
C THR A 141 -5.24 -28.03 13.80
N TYR A 142 -3.91 -27.95 13.85
CA TYR A 142 -3.19 -26.72 13.51
C TYR A 142 -2.99 -26.62 11.99
N PRO A 143 -3.21 -25.44 11.37
CA PRO A 143 -2.91 -25.23 9.97
C PRO A 143 -1.43 -25.44 9.65
N SER A 144 -1.13 -25.95 8.45
CA SER A 144 0.23 -26.12 7.93
C SER A 144 0.29 -25.61 6.49
N ILE A 145 1.02 -24.51 6.27
CA ILE A 145 1.07 -23.82 4.98
C ILE A 145 2.53 -23.50 4.65
N THR A 146 2.95 -23.73 3.41
CA THR A 146 4.26 -23.29 2.92
C THR A 146 4.14 -21.95 2.20
N LEU A 147 5.19 -21.12 2.22
CA LEU A 147 5.28 -19.88 1.45
C LEU A 147 5.05 -20.10 -0.05
N HIS A 148 5.44 -21.26 -0.57
CA HIS A 148 5.18 -21.57 -1.96
C HIS A 148 3.70 -21.81 -2.22
N LYS A 149 2.98 -22.45 -1.28
CA LYS A 149 1.52 -22.62 -1.36
C LYS A 149 0.79 -21.27 -1.27
N THR A 150 1.22 -20.34 -0.43
CA THR A 150 0.59 -19.00 -0.38
C THR A 150 0.77 -18.23 -1.69
N ARG A 151 1.94 -18.34 -2.33
CA ARG A 151 2.20 -17.75 -3.65
C ARG A 151 1.34 -18.40 -4.74
N LYS A 152 1.18 -19.73 -4.73
CA LYS A 152 0.28 -20.43 -5.64
C LYS A 152 -1.17 -20.00 -5.43
N TYR A 153 -1.62 -19.97 -4.18
CA TYR A 153 -2.97 -19.52 -3.83
C TYR A 153 -3.24 -18.10 -4.31
N HIS A 154 -2.34 -17.14 -4.06
CA HIS A 154 -2.49 -15.78 -4.57
C HIS A 154 -2.62 -15.73 -6.10
N GLN A 155 -1.80 -16.50 -6.82
CA GLN A 155 -1.89 -16.58 -8.27
C GLN A 155 -3.22 -17.19 -8.72
N THR A 156 -3.65 -18.28 -8.10
CA THR A 156 -4.95 -18.92 -8.39
C THR A 156 -6.10 -17.98 -8.13
N GLU A 157 -6.15 -17.29 -6.99
CA GLU A 157 -7.19 -16.28 -6.68
C GLU A 157 -7.19 -15.12 -7.68
N ALA A 158 -6.00 -14.63 -8.08
CA ALA A 158 -5.91 -13.56 -9.05
C ALA A 158 -6.39 -13.99 -10.45
N LEU A 159 -6.08 -15.22 -10.86
CA LEU A 159 -6.61 -15.81 -12.10
C LEU A 159 -8.12 -16.05 -11.99
N LEU A 160 -8.62 -16.51 -10.84
CA LEU A 160 -10.05 -16.68 -10.54
C LEU A 160 -10.81 -15.35 -10.64
N ALA A 161 -10.22 -14.27 -10.13
CA ALA A 161 -10.74 -12.90 -10.23
C ALA A 161 -10.66 -12.29 -11.65
N GLY A 162 -10.12 -13.03 -12.63
CA GLY A 162 -10.05 -12.60 -14.04
C GLY A 162 -8.85 -11.71 -14.38
N ALA A 163 -7.81 -11.67 -13.54
CA ALA A 163 -6.60 -10.94 -13.86
C ALA A 163 -5.87 -11.58 -15.05
N ASN A 164 -5.29 -10.75 -15.92
CA ASN A 164 -4.52 -11.23 -17.07
C ASN A 164 -3.27 -12.00 -16.60
N GLU A 165 -3.06 -13.21 -17.10
CA GLU A 165 -1.93 -14.07 -16.77
C GLU A 165 -0.58 -13.37 -16.98
N LYS A 166 -0.44 -12.59 -18.06
CA LYS A 166 0.77 -11.81 -18.34
C LYS A 166 1.04 -10.77 -17.25
N PHE A 167 -0.01 -10.11 -16.76
CA PHE A 167 0.11 -9.12 -15.68
C PHE A 167 0.49 -9.79 -14.36
N ILE A 168 -0.07 -10.95 -14.06
CA ILE A 168 0.27 -11.73 -12.86
C ILE A 168 1.72 -12.25 -12.93
N ASP A 169 2.21 -12.60 -14.11
CA ASP A 169 3.59 -13.01 -14.32
C ASP A 169 4.59 -11.86 -14.16
N GLU A 170 4.25 -10.67 -14.65
CA GLU A 170 5.01 -9.45 -14.41
C GLU A 170 5.04 -9.11 -12.92
N LEU A 171 3.89 -9.14 -12.24
CA LEU A 171 3.79 -8.93 -10.79
C LEU A 171 4.59 -9.96 -9.99
N ALA A 172 4.60 -11.21 -10.47
CA ALA A 172 5.37 -12.31 -9.89
C ALA A 172 6.87 -12.22 -10.20
N GLY A 173 7.31 -11.29 -11.06
CA GLY A 173 8.72 -11.12 -11.47
C GLY A 173 9.24 -12.24 -12.38
N ARG A 174 8.37 -12.88 -13.17
CA ARG A 174 8.75 -13.96 -14.09
C ARG A 174 9.22 -13.42 -15.42
N LYS A 175 10.28 -14.02 -15.99
CA LYS A 175 10.81 -13.62 -17.30
C LYS A 175 10.07 -14.26 -18.49
N ASN A 176 9.50 -15.45 -18.32
CA ASN A 176 8.85 -16.21 -19.40
C ASN A 176 7.54 -16.85 -18.88
N GLY A 177 6.42 -16.66 -19.59
CA GLY A 177 5.10 -17.18 -19.21
C GLY A 177 4.95 -18.70 -19.17
N LYS A 178 5.96 -19.47 -19.63
CA LYS A 178 5.97 -20.94 -19.51
C LYS A 178 6.16 -21.43 -18.06
N GLN A 179 6.52 -20.55 -17.13
CA GLN A 179 6.68 -20.91 -15.71
C GLN A 179 5.36 -20.91 -14.94
N SER A 180 4.26 -20.48 -15.57
CA SER A 180 2.99 -20.16 -14.93
C SER A 180 2.13 -21.41 -14.68
N GLU A 181 2.24 -22.41 -15.56
CA GLU A 181 1.60 -23.72 -15.45
C GLU A 181 1.93 -24.43 -14.12
N TYR A 182 3.13 -24.25 -13.56
CA TYR A 182 3.52 -24.89 -12.30
C TYR A 182 2.82 -24.29 -11.07
N TYR A 183 2.24 -23.10 -11.20
CA TYR A 183 1.63 -22.35 -10.10
C TYR A 183 0.11 -22.30 -10.18
N ASP A 184 -0.47 -22.72 -11.30
CA ASP A 184 -1.90 -22.83 -11.45
C ASP A 184 -2.40 -24.09 -10.75
N LEU A 185 -3.07 -23.92 -9.61
CA LEU A 185 -3.73 -25.01 -8.88
C LEU A 185 -5.21 -25.16 -9.27
N ARG A 186 -5.72 -24.42 -10.26
CA ARG A 186 -7.11 -24.58 -10.71
C ARG A 186 -7.31 -26.01 -11.19
N THR A 187 -8.32 -26.67 -10.66
CA THR A 187 -8.78 -27.97 -11.17
C THR A 187 -9.32 -27.80 -12.59
N PRO A 188 -9.31 -28.85 -13.44
CA PRO A 188 -9.95 -28.78 -14.75
C PRO A 188 -11.39 -28.29 -14.67
N HIS A 189 -12.13 -28.69 -13.63
CA HIS A 189 -13.47 -28.21 -13.35
C HIS A 189 -13.51 -26.72 -12.99
N GLU A 190 -12.53 -26.16 -12.27
CA GLU A 190 -12.46 -24.72 -11.94
C GLU A 190 -12.06 -23.86 -13.15
N ILE A 191 -11.18 -24.37 -14.02
CA ILE A 191 -10.85 -23.77 -15.32
C ILE A 191 -12.09 -23.79 -16.22
N ILE A 192 -12.80 -24.92 -16.21
CA ILE A 192 -14.05 -25.14 -16.95
C ILE A 192 -15.19 -24.28 -16.37
N SER A 193 -15.36 -24.15 -15.05
CA SER A 193 -16.40 -23.30 -14.45
C SER A 193 -16.12 -21.81 -14.65
N GLN A 194 -14.85 -21.38 -14.64
CA GLN A 194 -14.46 -20.03 -15.07
C GLN A 194 -14.77 -19.76 -16.55
N SER A 195 -14.72 -20.79 -17.40
CA SER A 195 -15.04 -20.66 -18.83
C SER A 195 -16.53 -20.89 -19.15
N ILE A 196 -17.27 -21.59 -18.27
CA ILE A 196 -18.72 -21.83 -18.33
C ILE A 196 -19.53 -20.63 -17.86
N GLU A 197 -19.02 -19.76 -16.97
CA GLU A 197 -19.71 -18.51 -16.52
C GLU A 197 -19.97 -17.46 -17.63
N THR A 198 -19.84 -17.84 -18.90
CA THR A 198 -20.07 -16.96 -20.05
C THR A 198 -21.18 -17.43 -20.98
N PHE A 199 -21.92 -18.52 -20.69
CA PHE A 199 -22.97 -18.96 -21.62
C PHE A 199 -24.35 -19.26 -20.99
N ASP A 200 -25.17 -18.19 -21.04
CA ASP A 200 -26.61 -18.10 -21.40
C ASP A 200 -26.73 -16.95 -22.48
N PRO A 201 -27.39 -17.01 -23.68
CA PRO A 201 -27.62 -15.90 -24.59
C PRO A 201 -29.01 -15.30 -24.27
N ASP A 202 -29.45 -15.42 -23.01
CA ASP A 202 -30.83 -15.51 -22.48
C ASP A 202 -31.44 -16.96 -22.47
N VAL A 203 -30.66 -18.05 -22.26
CA VAL A 203 -31.00 -19.47 -22.58
C VAL A 203 -29.96 -20.30 -23.44
N ASP A 204 -28.72 -20.66 -23.04
CA ASP A 204 -27.64 -21.23 -23.94
C ASP A 204 -27.63 -22.74 -23.95
N PHE A 205 -27.18 -23.27 -25.08
CA PHE A 205 -26.85 -24.67 -25.30
C PHE A 205 -25.39 -24.79 -25.77
N ASP A 206 -24.69 -25.81 -25.26
CA ASP A 206 -23.31 -26.13 -25.65
C ASP A 206 -23.26 -26.87 -26.99
N VAL A 207 -22.43 -26.38 -27.92
CA VAL A 207 -22.07 -27.06 -29.17
C VAL A 207 -20.57 -27.30 -29.19
N ILE A 208 -20.15 -28.56 -29.38
CA ILE A 208 -18.74 -28.94 -29.52
C ILE A 208 -18.48 -29.32 -30.99
N GLY A 209 -17.52 -28.65 -31.63
CA GLY A 209 -17.07 -28.95 -32.99
C GLY A 209 -16.33 -27.79 -33.68
N PRO A 210 -15.71 -28.02 -34.84
CA PRO A 210 -14.80 -27.07 -35.52
C PRO A 210 -15.42 -25.72 -35.93
N VAL A 211 -16.75 -25.58 -35.82
CA VAL A 211 -17.51 -24.36 -36.10
C VAL A 211 -17.22 -23.23 -35.08
N THR A 212 -16.75 -23.54 -33.86
CA THR A 212 -16.41 -22.54 -32.83
C THR A 212 -15.18 -21.70 -33.18
N LEU A 213 -14.29 -22.18 -34.04
CA LEU A 213 -13.05 -21.48 -34.44
C LEU A 213 -13.30 -20.25 -35.33
N GLN A 214 -14.53 -20.06 -35.83
CA GLN A 214 -14.91 -18.94 -36.69
C GLN A 214 -15.88 -17.95 -36.02
N ALA A 215 -16.28 -18.21 -34.77
CA ALA A 215 -17.28 -17.40 -34.09
C ALA A 215 -16.65 -16.22 -33.31
N PRO A 216 -17.17 -14.99 -33.45
CA PRO A 216 -16.69 -13.82 -32.72
C PRO A 216 -17.07 -13.86 -31.22
N PRO A 217 -16.32 -13.19 -30.33
CA PRO A 217 -16.52 -13.27 -28.87
C PRO A 217 -17.85 -12.63 -28.39
N LYS A 218 -18.47 -13.19 -27.35
CA LYS A 218 -19.71 -12.67 -26.73
C LYS A 218 -19.47 -11.40 -25.90
N VAL A 219 -20.38 -10.43 -26.04
CA VAL A 219 -20.44 -9.20 -25.22
C VAL A 219 -21.40 -9.44 -24.06
N LYS A 220 -20.94 -9.33 -22.79
CA LYS A 220 -21.82 -9.42 -21.61
C LYS A 220 -22.78 -8.22 -21.57
N VAL A 221 -24.08 -8.48 -21.69
CA VAL A 221 -25.12 -7.44 -21.64
C VAL A 221 -25.49 -7.16 -20.19
N ILE A 222 -24.92 -6.12 -19.60
CA ILE A 222 -25.32 -5.63 -18.27
C ILE A 222 -26.62 -4.82 -18.43
N ALA A 223 -27.59 -4.99 -17.53
CA ALA A 223 -28.80 -4.17 -17.55
C ALA A 223 -28.41 -2.67 -17.50
N ARG A 224 -28.85 -1.89 -18.49
CA ARG A 224 -28.48 -0.47 -18.67
C ARG A 224 -28.60 0.37 -17.41
N LYS A 225 -29.60 0.07 -16.57
CA LYS A 225 -29.82 0.74 -15.28
C LYS A 225 -28.66 0.55 -14.30
N ILE A 226 -28.11 -0.66 -14.21
CA ILE A 226 -27.01 -1.01 -13.30
C ILE A 226 -25.73 -0.33 -13.79
N PHE A 227 -25.45 -0.43 -15.09
CA PHE A 227 -24.29 0.23 -15.70
C PHE A 227 -24.28 1.75 -15.46
N LEU A 228 -25.43 2.41 -15.64
CA LEU A 228 -25.55 3.86 -15.41
C LEU A 228 -25.42 4.21 -13.92
N TYR A 229 -25.96 3.39 -13.02
CA TYR A 229 -25.82 3.61 -11.58
C TYR A 229 -24.35 3.52 -11.14
N GLU A 230 -23.62 2.49 -11.54
CA GLU A 230 -22.23 2.30 -11.14
C GLU A 230 -21.28 3.37 -11.69
N ASN A 231 -21.53 3.84 -12.91
CA ASN A 231 -20.61 4.73 -13.63
C ASN A 231 -20.94 6.22 -13.55
N ALA A 232 -22.22 6.58 -13.36
CA ALA A 232 -22.68 7.97 -13.39
C ALA A 232 -23.27 8.46 -12.06
N ALA A 233 -23.67 7.58 -11.14
CA ALA A 233 -24.20 8.04 -9.86
C ALA A 233 -23.12 8.73 -9.01
N PRO A 234 -23.46 9.83 -8.30
CA PRO A 234 -22.55 10.43 -7.36
C PRO A 234 -22.29 9.46 -6.19
N LYS A 235 -21.03 9.12 -5.96
CA LYS A 235 -20.59 8.31 -4.82
C LYS A 235 -20.41 9.17 -3.57
N HIS A 236 -20.13 10.44 -3.75
CA HIS A 236 -20.09 11.45 -2.69
C HIS A 236 -20.51 12.82 -3.22
N ILE A 237 -20.78 13.71 -2.29
CA ILE A 237 -21.35 15.04 -2.52
C ILE A 237 -20.25 16.10 -2.38
N THR A 238 -20.24 17.10 -3.27
CA THR A 238 -19.32 18.24 -3.24
C THR A 238 -20.09 19.55 -3.04
N GLU A 239 -19.39 20.68 -2.93
CA GLU A 239 -20.01 22.01 -2.80
C GLU A 239 -20.73 22.45 -4.08
N VAL A 240 -20.27 21.95 -5.24
CA VAL A 240 -20.76 22.33 -6.57
C VAL A 240 -21.57 21.23 -7.27
N GLY A 241 -21.82 20.11 -6.59
CA GLY A 241 -22.64 19.01 -7.12
C GLY A 241 -22.33 17.69 -6.43
N GLY A 242 -22.06 16.67 -7.24
CA GLY A 242 -21.58 15.36 -6.79
C GLY A 242 -20.34 14.90 -7.55
N CYS A 243 -19.76 13.80 -7.08
CA CYS A 243 -18.61 13.17 -7.72
C CYS A 243 -18.81 11.66 -7.82
N ARG A 244 -18.57 11.11 -9.02
CA ARG A 244 -18.69 9.67 -9.29
C ARG A 244 -17.45 8.85 -8.90
N SER A 245 -16.42 9.51 -8.37
CA SER A 245 -15.17 8.85 -7.96
C SER A 245 -15.31 8.11 -6.64
N ASP A 246 -14.68 6.94 -6.56
CA ASP A 246 -14.64 6.13 -5.35
C ASP A 246 -13.43 6.50 -4.49
N TRP A 247 -13.67 6.97 -3.26
CA TRP A 247 -12.59 7.31 -2.32
C TRP A 247 -11.87 6.07 -1.77
N SER A 248 -12.47 4.88 -1.89
CA SER A 248 -11.83 3.64 -1.43
C SER A 248 -10.62 3.23 -2.29
N ILE A 249 -10.55 3.74 -3.52
CA ILE A 249 -9.53 3.33 -4.49
C ILE A 249 -8.35 4.32 -4.49
N ASN A 250 -8.62 5.61 -4.64
CA ASN A 250 -7.57 6.64 -4.71
C ASN A 250 -8.06 7.98 -4.13
N PRO A 251 -7.15 8.80 -3.55
CA PRO A 251 -7.48 10.18 -3.21
C PRO A 251 -7.81 11.01 -4.47
N CYS A 252 -8.43 12.17 -4.28
CA CYS A 252 -8.83 13.04 -5.39
C CYS A 252 -7.62 13.52 -6.20
N GLU A 253 -7.49 13.03 -7.43
CA GLU A 253 -6.41 13.39 -8.36
C GLU A 253 -6.51 14.81 -8.93
N MET A 254 -7.62 15.50 -8.68
CA MET A 254 -7.87 16.90 -9.08
C MET A 254 -7.71 17.88 -7.92
N PHE A 255 -7.35 17.41 -6.71
CA PHE A 255 -7.20 18.22 -5.50
C PHE A 255 -8.35 19.21 -5.22
N GLY A 256 -9.59 18.80 -5.53
CA GLY A 256 -10.77 19.62 -5.33
C GLY A 256 -11.17 20.54 -6.49
N ASP A 257 -10.47 20.54 -7.63
CA ASP A 257 -10.87 21.27 -8.85
C ASP A 257 -12.06 20.58 -9.55
N CYS A 258 -13.22 20.59 -8.88
CA CYS A 258 -14.42 19.87 -9.30
C CYS A 258 -15.01 20.42 -10.61
N MET A 259 -14.88 21.73 -10.85
CA MET A 259 -15.45 22.39 -12.04
C MET A 259 -14.73 22.01 -13.33
N ARG A 260 -13.45 21.65 -13.24
CA ARG A 260 -12.64 21.21 -14.39
C ARG A 260 -12.44 19.69 -14.42
N CYS A 261 -13.11 18.97 -13.52
CA CYS A 261 -13.05 17.51 -13.45
C CYS A 261 -14.10 16.85 -14.38
N ASN A 262 -13.76 15.69 -14.96
CA ASN A 262 -14.67 14.82 -15.71
C ASN A 262 -15.49 13.86 -14.82
N LYS A 263 -15.15 13.80 -13.53
CA LYS A 263 -15.83 12.97 -12.53
C LYS A 263 -16.91 13.77 -11.78
N SER A 264 -17.01 15.08 -12.00
CA SER A 264 -18.09 15.89 -11.45
C SER A 264 -19.40 15.62 -12.16
N VAL A 265 -20.47 15.58 -11.36
CA VAL A 265 -21.82 15.34 -11.83
C VAL A 265 -22.76 16.37 -11.22
N TRP A 266 -23.78 16.74 -11.99
CA TRP A 266 -24.82 17.66 -11.56
C TRP A 266 -26.17 16.95 -11.52
N GLN A 267 -26.94 17.14 -10.45
CA GLN A 267 -28.31 16.65 -10.38
C GLN A 267 -29.26 17.81 -10.66
N LYS A 268 -30.06 17.70 -11.71
CA LYS A 268 -31.01 18.75 -12.07
C LYS A 268 -32.00 19.03 -10.93
N GLY A 269 -32.20 20.29 -10.60
CA GLY A 269 -33.08 20.76 -9.53
C GLY A 269 -32.43 20.80 -8.15
N ASP A 270 -31.10 20.81 -8.06
CA ASP A 270 -30.37 20.95 -6.81
C ASP A 270 -30.44 22.39 -6.27
N LYS A 271 -31.50 22.66 -5.51
CA LYS A 271 -31.76 23.98 -4.91
C LYS A 271 -30.68 24.45 -3.93
N LYS A 272 -29.91 23.54 -3.33
CA LYS A 272 -28.89 23.91 -2.34
C LYS A 272 -27.64 24.48 -3.00
N ARG A 273 -27.26 23.93 -4.15
CA ARG A 273 -25.99 24.25 -4.82
C ARG A 273 -26.15 25.20 -5.99
N LEU A 274 -27.36 25.36 -6.53
CA LEU A 274 -27.61 26.27 -7.64
C LEU A 274 -27.17 27.73 -7.38
N PRO A 275 -27.39 28.31 -6.17
CA PRO A 275 -26.87 29.65 -5.86
C PRO A 275 -25.34 29.73 -5.95
N ILE A 276 -24.63 28.68 -5.50
CA ILE A 276 -23.17 28.59 -5.55
C ILE A 276 -22.68 28.62 -7.00
N ILE A 277 -23.37 27.93 -7.92
CA ILE A 277 -23.04 27.94 -9.34
C ILE A 277 -23.21 29.35 -9.94
N HIS A 278 -24.26 30.09 -9.56
CA HIS A 278 -24.44 31.48 -9.98
C HIS A 278 -23.33 32.40 -9.46
N ASP A 279 -22.94 32.25 -8.18
CA ASP A 279 -21.86 33.02 -7.58
C ASP A 279 -20.52 32.73 -8.27
N MET A 280 -20.20 31.44 -8.52
CA MET A 280 -18.99 31.03 -9.22
C MET A 280 -18.94 31.54 -10.67
N ARG A 281 -20.09 31.56 -11.37
CA ARG A 281 -20.23 32.14 -12.71
C ARG A 281 -19.88 33.62 -12.70
N ASN A 282 -20.54 34.39 -11.84
CA ASN A 282 -20.35 35.84 -11.75
C ASN A 282 -18.91 36.19 -11.36
N TYR A 283 -18.33 35.43 -10.42
CA TYR A 283 -16.94 35.57 -10.03
C TYR A 283 -15.99 35.29 -11.20
N SER A 284 -16.25 34.24 -11.98
CA SER A 284 -15.41 33.88 -13.13
C SER A 284 -15.47 34.94 -14.24
N ILE A 285 -16.65 35.52 -14.52
CA ILE A 285 -16.80 36.64 -15.47
C ILE A 285 -15.94 37.83 -15.00
N HIS A 286 -16.08 38.23 -13.74
CA HIS A 286 -15.32 39.34 -13.16
C HIS A 286 -13.80 39.11 -13.24
N MET A 287 -13.34 37.90 -12.94
CA MET A 287 -11.93 37.55 -13.00
C MET A 287 -11.38 37.50 -14.42
N ILE A 288 -12.19 37.06 -15.41
CA ILE A 288 -11.82 37.08 -16.83
C ILE A 288 -11.64 38.52 -17.31
N GLU A 289 -12.56 39.44 -16.97
CA GLU A 289 -12.44 40.85 -17.32
C GLU A 289 -11.16 41.47 -16.75
N HIS A 290 -10.88 41.21 -15.47
CA HIS A 290 -9.67 41.71 -14.82
C HIS A 290 -8.39 41.13 -15.43
N ALA A 291 -8.38 39.83 -15.75
CA ALA A 291 -7.25 39.18 -16.42
C ALA A 291 -7.03 39.73 -17.84
N ASN A 292 -8.10 39.97 -18.61
CA ASN A 292 -8.00 40.56 -19.94
C ASN A 292 -7.44 41.99 -19.92
N LYS A 293 -7.81 42.81 -18.93
CA LYS A 293 -7.21 44.14 -18.73
C LYS A 293 -5.70 44.05 -18.51
N LYS A 294 -5.24 43.15 -17.63
CA LYS A 294 -3.82 42.92 -17.39
C LYS A 294 -3.06 42.47 -18.64
N VAL A 295 -3.68 41.59 -19.45
CA VAL A 295 -3.09 41.16 -20.73
C VAL A 295 -2.99 42.34 -21.71
N ALA A 296 -4.00 43.21 -21.77
CA ALA A 296 -3.98 44.41 -22.61
C ALA A 296 -2.94 45.45 -22.16
N GLU A 297 -2.65 45.53 -20.86
CA GLU A 297 -1.59 46.35 -20.27
C GLU A 297 -0.17 45.78 -20.48
N GLY A 298 -0.04 44.65 -21.20
CA GLY A 298 1.25 44.02 -21.51
C GLY A 298 1.75 43.02 -20.46
N ASN A 299 0.95 42.69 -19.43
CA ASN A 299 1.29 41.70 -18.40
C ASN A 299 0.74 40.30 -18.77
N ASP A 300 1.23 39.72 -19.86
CA ASP A 300 0.72 38.47 -20.45
C ASP A 300 1.52 37.20 -20.05
N ASN A 301 2.16 37.26 -18.89
CA ASN A 301 3.03 36.23 -18.35
C ASN A 301 2.29 34.88 -18.21
N LEU A 302 3.02 33.76 -18.26
CA LEU A 302 2.45 32.41 -18.21
C LEU A 302 1.43 32.16 -17.06
N PRO A 303 1.64 32.66 -15.82
CA PRO A 303 0.65 32.51 -14.75
C PRO A 303 -0.69 33.20 -15.05
N VAL A 304 -0.66 34.40 -15.63
CA VAL A 304 -1.86 35.18 -15.99
C VAL A 304 -2.66 34.42 -17.04
N LYS A 305 -1.98 33.90 -18.07
CA LYS A 305 -2.62 33.06 -19.11
C LYS A 305 -3.25 31.79 -18.55
N LYS A 306 -2.59 31.10 -17.61
CA LYS A 306 -3.13 29.90 -16.96
C LYS A 306 -4.37 30.20 -16.11
N HIS A 307 -4.33 31.25 -15.30
CA HIS A 307 -5.50 31.66 -14.52
C HIS A 307 -6.66 32.10 -15.40
N LEU A 308 -6.39 32.86 -16.46
CA LEU A 308 -7.41 33.24 -17.44
C LEU A 308 -8.10 32.01 -18.04
N GLN A 309 -7.32 31.00 -18.46
CA GLN A 309 -7.88 29.76 -18.99
C GLN A 309 -8.70 29.01 -17.93
N GLN A 310 -8.22 28.92 -16.69
CA GLN A 310 -8.94 28.26 -15.60
C GLN A 310 -10.31 28.91 -15.33
N PHE A 311 -10.39 30.24 -15.33
CA PHE A 311 -11.67 30.95 -15.19
C PHE A 311 -12.59 30.76 -16.38
N LYS A 312 -12.04 30.70 -17.61
CA LYS A 312 -12.83 30.37 -18.81
C LYS A 312 -13.42 28.96 -18.73
N ASP A 313 -12.62 27.96 -18.38
CA ASP A 313 -13.07 26.58 -18.21
C ASP A 313 -14.18 26.49 -17.14
N THR A 314 -14.02 27.22 -16.03
CA THR A 314 -14.99 27.25 -14.93
C THR A 314 -16.29 27.91 -15.37
N LEU A 315 -16.21 29.05 -16.07
CA LEU A 315 -17.37 29.75 -16.61
C LEU A 315 -18.14 28.86 -17.59
N GLU A 316 -17.45 28.19 -18.51
CA GLU A 316 -18.07 27.27 -19.46
C GLU A 316 -18.84 26.15 -18.74
N ARG A 317 -18.25 25.56 -17.68
CA ARG A 317 -18.94 24.54 -16.88
C ARG A 317 -20.18 25.10 -16.18
N CYS A 318 -20.09 26.30 -15.60
CA CYS A 318 -21.26 26.94 -14.99
C CYS A 318 -22.39 27.15 -16.02
N GLU A 319 -22.07 27.64 -17.22
CA GLU A 319 -23.06 27.84 -18.28
C GLU A 319 -23.69 26.53 -18.73
N GLN A 320 -22.91 25.44 -18.83
CA GLN A 320 -23.44 24.10 -19.12
C GLN A 320 -24.45 23.65 -18.06
N ILE A 321 -24.13 23.83 -16.78
CA ILE A 321 -25.02 23.49 -15.66
C ILE A 321 -26.31 24.32 -15.73
N LEU A 322 -26.20 25.64 -15.93
CA LEU A 322 -27.36 26.53 -15.99
C LEU A 322 -28.23 26.27 -17.23
N ALA A 323 -27.63 25.92 -18.37
CA ALA A 323 -28.36 25.51 -19.56
C ALA A 323 -29.23 24.27 -19.29
N ILE A 324 -28.68 23.26 -18.59
CA ILE A 324 -29.41 22.05 -18.19
C ILE A 324 -30.56 22.38 -17.23
N GLU A 325 -30.36 23.29 -16.29
CA GLU A 325 -31.43 23.71 -15.37
C GLU A 325 -32.59 24.37 -16.13
N ASN A 326 -32.27 25.25 -17.08
CA ASN A 326 -33.26 25.96 -17.88
C ASN A 326 -33.94 25.10 -18.96
N ASP A 327 -33.39 23.93 -19.29
CA ASP A 327 -33.93 23.04 -20.31
C ASP A 327 -35.15 22.23 -19.81
N ALA A 328 -36.35 22.63 -20.19
CA ALA A 328 -37.60 21.97 -19.81
C ALA A 328 -37.70 20.48 -20.27
N SER A 329 -36.88 20.03 -21.22
CA SER A 329 -36.88 18.63 -21.68
C SER A 329 -36.22 17.66 -20.69
N VAL A 330 -35.31 18.16 -19.85
CA VAL A 330 -34.62 17.36 -18.84
C VAL A 330 -35.44 17.31 -17.56
N LYS A 331 -35.80 16.09 -17.14
CA LYS A 331 -36.57 15.86 -15.91
C LYS A 331 -35.77 16.26 -14.67
N ILE A 332 -36.47 16.81 -13.67
CA ILE A 332 -35.89 17.09 -12.35
C ILE A 332 -35.38 15.78 -11.74
N GLY A 333 -34.18 15.81 -11.17
CA GLY A 333 -33.50 14.65 -10.60
C GLY A 333 -32.61 13.89 -11.58
N THR A 334 -32.59 14.24 -12.87
CA THR A 334 -31.64 13.65 -13.83
C THR A 334 -30.20 14.02 -13.46
N ILE A 335 -29.32 13.02 -13.46
CA ILE A 335 -27.88 13.19 -13.26
C ILE A 335 -27.23 13.49 -14.62
N VAL A 336 -26.46 14.56 -14.68
CA VAL A 336 -25.72 14.96 -15.87
C VAL A 336 -24.22 14.90 -15.60
N THR A 337 -23.50 14.31 -16.54
CA THR A 337 -22.05 14.18 -16.57
C THR A 337 -21.45 15.12 -17.60
N PHE A 338 -20.22 15.56 -17.39
CA PHE A 338 -19.54 16.52 -18.24
C PHE A 338 -18.14 16.01 -18.68
N SER A 339 -17.66 16.46 -19.84
CA SER A 339 -16.29 16.22 -20.29
C SER A 339 -15.30 17.14 -19.55
N ALA A 340 -14.05 16.72 -19.34
CA ALA A 340 -13.02 17.64 -18.84
C ALA A 340 -12.58 18.61 -19.96
N PRO A 341 -12.19 19.86 -19.63
CA PRO A 341 -11.54 20.75 -20.58
C PRO A 341 -10.17 20.21 -20.99
N THR A 342 -9.74 20.45 -22.23
CA THR A 342 -8.52 19.90 -22.85
C THR A 342 -7.23 20.19 -22.07
N GLY A 343 -7.20 21.23 -21.24
CA GLY A 343 -6.04 21.60 -20.41
C GLY A 343 -6.12 21.14 -18.94
N SER A 344 -7.15 20.40 -18.57
CA SER A 344 -7.33 19.87 -17.21
C SER A 344 -6.80 18.44 -17.15
N PHE A 345 -5.72 18.23 -16.39
CA PHE A 345 -5.11 16.92 -16.23
C PHE A 345 -5.15 16.53 -14.76
N SER A 346 -5.57 15.29 -14.49
CA SER A 346 -5.33 14.63 -13.22
C SER A 346 -3.83 14.45 -12.96
N VAL A 347 -3.42 14.26 -11.70
CA VAL A 347 -2.03 13.94 -11.36
C VAL A 347 -1.50 12.76 -12.18
N SER A 348 -2.32 11.73 -12.35
CA SER A 348 -1.97 10.53 -13.11
C SER A 348 -1.73 10.85 -14.59
N GLU A 349 -2.62 11.63 -15.22
CA GLU A 349 -2.47 12.07 -16.61
C GLU A 349 -1.27 13.00 -16.79
N LEU A 350 -1.04 13.93 -15.87
CA LEU A 350 0.12 14.83 -15.88
C LEU A 350 1.42 14.02 -15.76
N THR A 351 1.46 13.06 -14.84
CA THR A 351 2.62 12.18 -14.61
C THR A 351 2.91 11.35 -15.85
N ASN A 352 1.87 10.78 -16.49
CA ASN A 352 2.00 10.04 -17.74
C ASN A 352 2.51 10.94 -18.87
N LYS A 353 1.98 12.16 -19.00
CA LYS A 353 2.42 13.10 -20.02
C LYS A 353 3.89 13.49 -19.85
N LEU A 354 4.30 13.87 -18.63
CA LEU A 354 5.70 14.18 -18.31
C LEU A 354 6.62 12.97 -18.53
N ARG A 355 6.14 11.75 -18.26
CA ARG A 355 6.88 10.53 -18.52
C ARG A 355 7.10 10.29 -20.01
N VAL A 356 6.09 10.52 -20.84
CA VAL A 356 6.20 10.41 -22.31
C VAL A 356 7.16 11.46 -22.86
N GLU A 357 7.02 12.72 -22.45
CA GLU A 357 7.89 13.83 -22.88
C GLU A 357 9.36 13.58 -22.50
N ASN A 358 9.63 13.05 -21.30
CA ASN A 358 10.99 12.70 -20.87
C ASN A 358 11.56 11.46 -21.60
N CYS A 359 10.72 10.52 -22.04
CA CYS A 359 11.18 9.38 -22.83
C CYS A 359 11.57 9.79 -24.26
N GLU A 360 10.94 10.81 -24.83
CA GLU A 360 11.30 11.34 -26.16
C GLU A 360 12.61 12.12 -26.12
N CYS A 361 12.88 12.89 -25.06
CA CYS A 361 14.17 13.58 -24.87
C CYS A 361 15.38 12.67 -24.67
N SER A 362 15.18 11.38 -24.38
CA SER A 362 16.26 10.38 -24.23
C SER A 362 16.61 9.63 -25.51
N LYS A 363 16.00 10.01 -26.64
CA LYS A 363 16.23 9.43 -27.97
C LYS A 363 16.97 10.34 -28.96
N GLU A 364 17.37 11.54 -28.51
CA GLU A 364 18.35 12.40 -29.17
C GLU A 364 19.66 12.36 -28.37
#